data_AF-A0A1I5PKY2-F1
#
_entry.id   AF-A0A1I5PKY2-F1
#
_cell.length_a   1.000
_cell.length_b   1.000
_cell.length_c   1.000
_cell.angle_alpha   90.00
_cell.angle_beta   90.00
_cell.angle_gamma   90.00
#
_symmetry.space_group_name_H-M   'P 1'
#
loop_
_entity.id
_entity.type
_entity.pdbx_description
1 polymer ?
#
loop_
_entity_poly.entity_id
_entity_poly.type
_entity_poly.pdbx_seq_one_letter_code
_entity_poly.pdbx_strand_id
1 'polypeptide(L)'
;MQRRAVAVAAALFLVVGALSLGLVLTGEAPAFDAGADNVYQSGDEFTVDGQTYTVASIEATESSGGGHGGGGGTTYEATIEWDGENGTQSATVSQHGNVTLSGETHFAHFNSGEEVVISSNFDTLRQYNTETAQYEEHTNGLWGVSILTGLVGMLLIGTAYLPSRY
;
A
#
# COMPACT_ATOMS: atom_id res chain seq x y z
N MET A 1 -30.71 -16.77 36.65
CA MET A 1 -30.62 -15.49 35.90
C MET A 1 -29.38 -15.37 35.00
N GLN A 2 -28.27 -16.06 35.28
CA GLN A 2 -27.00 -15.90 34.54
C GLN A 2 -27.03 -16.28 33.06
N ARG A 3 -27.75 -17.34 32.65
CA ARG A 3 -27.78 -17.79 31.25
C ARG A 3 -28.41 -16.78 30.27
N ARG A 4 -29.36 -15.96 30.74
CA ARG A 4 -30.00 -14.93 29.90
C ARG A 4 -29.15 -13.67 29.76
N ALA A 5 -28.43 -13.29 30.81
CA ALA A 5 -27.48 -12.17 30.74
C ALA A 5 -26.30 -12.47 29.80
N VAL A 6 -25.78 -13.71 29.83
CA VAL A 6 -24.70 -14.17 28.93
C VAL A 6 -25.15 -14.19 27.47
N ALA A 7 -26.37 -14.65 27.18
CA ALA A 7 -26.90 -14.65 25.81
C ALA A 7 -27.04 -13.23 25.24
N VAL A 8 -27.50 -12.27 26.06
CA VAL A 8 -27.61 -10.86 25.66
C VAL A 8 -26.23 -10.24 25.43
N ALA A 9 -25.25 -10.53 26.31
CA ALA A 9 -23.88 -10.06 26.14
C ALA A 9 -23.23 -10.64 24.87
N ALA A 10 -23.39 -11.93 24.60
CA ALA A 10 -22.87 -12.58 23.40
C ALA A 10 -23.51 -12.02 22.11
N ALA A 11 -24.82 -11.74 22.13
CA ALA A 11 -25.51 -11.11 21.00
C ALA A 11 -25.03 -9.68 20.75
N LEU A 12 -24.84 -8.88 21.81
CA LEU A 12 -24.27 -7.54 21.71
C LEU A 12 -22.84 -7.58 21.15
N PHE A 13 -22.04 -8.55 21.59
CA PHE A 13 -20.66 -8.70 21.15
C PHE A 13 -20.55 -9.09 19.67
N LEU A 14 -21.45 -9.96 19.19
CA LEU A 14 -21.55 -10.30 17.77
C LEU A 14 -21.98 -9.11 16.91
N VAL A 15 -22.90 -8.27 17.40
CA VAL A 15 -23.31 -7.05 16.69
C VAL A 15 -22.15 -6.04 16.62
N VAL A 16 -21.40 -5.86 17.72
CA VAL A 16 -20.21 -4.98 17.73
C VAL A 16 -19.11 -5.52 16.82
N GLY A 17 -18.89 -6.84 16.80
CA GLY A 17 -17.94 -7.48 15.88
C GLY A 17 -18.34 -7.37 14.42
N ALA A 18 -19.62 -7.52 14.09
CA ALA A 18 -20.12 -7.33 12.72
C ALA A 18 -20.02 -5.86 12.29
N LEU A 19 -20.29 -4.91 13.20
CA LEU A 19 -20.15 -3.48 12.94
C LEU A 19 -18.68 -3.05 12.77
N SER A 20 -17.74 -3.65 13.53
CA SER A 20 -16.31 -3.35 13.38
C SER A 20 -15.73 -3.91 12.09
N LEU A 21 -16.16 -5.11 11.66
CA LEU A 21 -15.84 -5.64 10.33
C LEU A 21 -16.38 -4.74 9.20
N GLY A 22 -17.55 -4.12 9.40
CA GLY A 22 -18.13 -3.20 8.42
C GLY A 22 -17.27 -1.94 8.16
N LEU A 23 -16.53 -1.46 9.15
CA LEU A 23 -15.73 -0.23 9.04
C LEU A 23 -14.42 -0.42 8.25
N VAL A 24 -13.83 -1.62 8.30
CA VAL A 24 -12.59 -1.95 7.55
C VAL A 24 -12.82 -1.90 6.04
N LEU A 25 -14.03 -2.23 5.59
CA LEU A 25 -14.34 -2.38 4.16
C LEU A 25 -14.67 -1.06 3.45
N THR A 26 -14.78 0.06 4.18
CA THR A 26 -15.20 1.34 3.60
C THR A 26 -14.07 2.36 3.48
N GLY A 27 -12.86 2.02 3.93
CA GLY A 27 -11.70 2.89 3.76
C GLY A 27 -11.11 2.70 2.37
N GLU A 28 -11.05 3.76 1.57
CA GLU A 28 -10.28 3.77 0.33
C GLU A 28 -8.80 3.96 0.67
N ALA A 29 -7.91 3.19 0.02
CA ALA A 29 -6.47 3.40 0.15
C ALA A 29 -6.09 4.79 -0.43
N PRO A 30 -5.09 5.48 0.15
CA PRO A 30 -4.65 6.75 -0.40
C PRO A 30 -4.10 6.56 -1.81
N ALA A 31 -4.45 7.47 -2.72
CA ALA A 31 -3.93 7.50 -4.07
C ALA A 31 -2.79 8.52 -4.17
N PHE A 32 -1.77 8.21 -4.96
CA PHE A 32 -0.69 9.16 -5.22
C PHE A 32 -1.17 10.22 -6.23
N ASP A 33 -1.16 11.49 -5.82
CA ASP A 33 -1.43 12.61 -6.72
C ASP A 33 -0.13 13.04 -7.42
N ALA A 34 0.01 12.60 -8.67
CA ALA A 34 1.20 12.85 -9.47
C ALA A 34 1.26 14.28 -10.05
N GLY A 35 0.12 14.96 -10.16
CA GLY A 35 -0.07 16.03 -11.14
C GLY A 35 0.05 15.51 -12.59
N ALA A 36 -0.72 16.08 -13.52
CA ALA A 36 -0.78 15.57 -14.90
C ALA A 36 0.54 15.71 -15.68
N ASP A 37 1.42 16.63 -15.26
CA ASP A 37 2.59 17.05 -16.04
C ASP A 37 3.83 16.16 -15.86
N ASN A 38 3.75 15.10 -15.06
CA ASN A 38 4.91 14.28 -14.68
C ASN A 38 4.73 12.78 -14.96
N VAL A 39 3.70 12.40 -15.72
CA VAL A 39 3.35 11.00 -16.00
C VAL A 39 3.83 10.63 -17.40
N TYR A 40 4.58 9.54 -17.51
CA TYR A 40 5.23 9.12 -18.74
C TYR A 40 5.05 7.62 -18.99
N GLN A 41 4.89 7.25 -20.25
CA GLN A 41 4.90 5.89 -20.76
C GLN A 41 6.25 5.55 -21.40
N SER A 42 6.49 4.27 -21.67
CA SER A 42 7.67 3.86 -22.43
C SER A 42 7.66 4.48 -23.83
N GLY A 43 8.77 5.12 -24.19
CA GLY A 43 8.97 5.89 -25.41
C GLY A 43 8.69 7.39 -25.26
N ASP A 44 8.08 7.83 -24.16
CA ASP A 44 7.83 9.24 -23.93
C ASP A 44 9.13 10.00 -23.61
N GLU A 45 9.17 11.24 -24.07
CA GLU A 45 10.27 12.16 -23.82
C GLU A 45 9.86 13.27 -22.84
N PHE A 46 10.80 13.68 -22.02
CA PHE A 46 10.64 14.81 -21.11
C PHE A 46 11.94 15.62 -21.04
N THR A 47 11.85 16.84 -20.51
CA THR A 47 13.00 17.77 -20.47
C THR A 47 13.26 18.24 -19.06
N VAL A 48 14.51 18.12 -18.61
CA VAL A 48 14.99 18.66 -17.32
C VAL A 48 16.16 19.57 -17.59
N ASP A 49 16.04 20.84 -17.20
CA ASP A 49 17.05 21.89 -17.42
C ASP A 49 17.55 21.97 -18.89
N GLY A 50 16.66 21.74 -19.85
CA GLY A 50 16.96 21.79 -21.28
C GLY A 50 17.59 20.52 -21.88
N GLN A 51 17.90 19.50 -21.07
CA GLN A 51 18.30 18.17 -21.54
C GLN A 51 17.06 17.31 -21.77
N THR A 52 16.98 16.66 -22.93
CA THR A 52 15.94 15.67 -23.25
C THR A 52 16.29 14.31 -22.66
N TYR A 53 15.30 13.69 -22.05
CA TYR A 53 15.33 12.34 -21.49
C TYR A 53 14.21 11.52 -22.12
N THR A 54 14.44 10.23 -22.27
CA THR A 54 13.46 9.27 -22.78
C THR A 54 13.20 8.21 -21.72
N VAL A 55 11.94 7.88 -21.46
CA VAL A 55 11.58 6.70 -20.67
C VAL A 55 11.72 5.49 -21.58
N ALA A 56 12.88 4.84 -21.59
CA ALA A 56 13.19 3.76 -22.52
C ALA A 56 12.34 2.50 -22.24
N SER A 57 12.16 2.14 -20.98
CA SER A 57 11.33 0.99 -20.59
C SER A 57 10.69 1.18 -19.22
N ILE A 58 9.57 0.48 -19.01
CA ILE A 58 8.94 0.28 -17.71
C ILE A 58 8.72 -1.23 -17.57
N GLU A 59 9.20 -1.80 -16.47
CA GLU A 59 9.17 -3.23 -16.23
C GLU A 59 8.46 -3.53 -14.91
N ALA A 60 7.61 -4.57 -14.93
CA ALA A 60 6.94 -5.11 -13.76
C ALA A 60 7.43 -6.54 -13.52
N THR A 61 7.98 -6.79 -12.34
CA THR A 61 8.44 -8.12 -11.94
C THR A 61 7.56 -8.64 -10.82
N GLU A 62 6.86 -9.74 -11.08
CA GLU A 62 6.11 -10.44 -10.04
C GLU A 62 7.00 -11.42 -9.27
N SER A 63 7.03 -11.27 -7.95
CA SER A 63 7.65 -12.24 -7.07
C SER A 63 6.60 -13.20 -6.53
N SER A 64 6.77 -14.50 -6.75
CA SER A 64 5.90 -15.52 -6.15
C SER A 64 6.25 -15.71 -4.68
N GLY A 65 5.39 -15.25 -3.78
CA GLY A 65 5.53 -15.45 -2.35
C GLY A 65 5.40 -16.92 -1.93
N GLY A 66 6.28 -17.38 -1.04
CA GLY A 66 6.22 -18.74 -0.47
C GLY A 66 5.00 -18.91 0.45
N GLY A 67 4.33 -20.06 0.34
CA GLY A 67 3.16 -20.39 1.15
C GLY A 67 3.43 -20.31 2.67
N HIS A 68 2.38 -19.97 3.44
CA HIS A 68 2.35 -19.58 4.86
C HIS A 68 2.39 -18.07 5.14
N GLY A 69 1.96 -17.24 4.18
CA GLY A 69 1.88 -15.79 4.36
C GLY A 69 3.09 -15.01 3.84
N GLY A 70 3.95 -15.64 3.03
CA GLY A 70 4.97 -14.92 2.27
C GLY A 70 4.30 -14.06 1.21
N GLY A 71 4.40 -12.74 1.38
CA GLY A 71 3.91 -11.77 0.42
C GLY A 71 4.63 -11.93 -0.91
N GLY A 72 3.91 -12.44 -1.91
CA GLY A 72 4.25 -12.13 -3.29
C GLY A 72 3.92 -10.66 -3.55
N GLY A 73 4.64 -10.03 -4.46
CA GLY A 73 4.47 -8.62 -4.78
C GLY A 73 5.00 -8.30 -6.16
N THR A 74 4.47 -7.25 -6.76
CA THR A 74 5.00 -6.70 -8.00
C THR A 74 5.98 -5.58 -7.67
N THR A 75 7.20 -5.66 -8.20
CA THR A 75 8.16 -4.56 -8.19
C THR A 75 8.21 -3.90 -9.56
N TYR A 76 8.32 -2.58 -9.57
CA TYR A 76 8.36 -1.78 -10.79
C TYR A 76 9.70 -1.04 -10.91
N GLU A 77 10.21 -0.99 -12.13
CA GLU A 77 11.42 -0.25 -12.49
C GLU A 77 11.21 0.46 -13.84
N ALA A 78 11.81 1.64 -13.99
CA ALA A 78 11.91 2.35 -15.26
C ALA A 78 13.37 2.57 -15.63
N THR A 79 13.65 2.49 -16.94
CA THR A 79 14.93 2.91 -17.51
C THR A 79 14.76 4.26 -18.18
N ILE A 80 15.60 5.22 -17.81
CA ILE A 80 15.65 6.56 -18.39
C ILE A 80 16.94 6.67 -19.20
N GLU A 81 16.84 7.09 -20.46
CA GLU A 81 17.96 7.27 -21.38
C GLU A 81 18.10 8.73 -21.82
N TRP A 82 19.33 9.16 -22.08
CA TRP A 82 19.63 10.48 -22.64
C TRP A 82 20.94 10.49 -23.41
N ASP A 83 21.08 11.42 -24.36
CA ASP A 83 22.35 11.66 -25.03
C ASP A 83 23.29 12.47 -24.14
N GLY A 84 24.45 11.89 -23.81
CA GLY A 84 25.52 12.56 -23.08
C GLY A 84 26.71 12.90 -23.96
N GLU A 85 27.72 13.54 -23.38
CA GLU A 85 28.93 13.98 -24.08
C GLU A 85 29.75 12.80 -24.68
N ASN A 86 29.59 11.59 -24.13
CA ASN A 86 30.28 10.37 -24.55
C ASN A 86 29.32 9.32 -25.15
N GLY A 87 28.18 9.76 -25.70
CA GLY A 87 27.14 8.90 -26.28
C GLY A 87 25.96 8.68 -25.33
N THR A 88 25.07 7.76 -25.70
CA THR A 88 23.84 7.46 -24.94
C THR A 88 24.15 6.94 -23.54
N GLN A 89 23.56 7.57 -22.54
CA GLN A 89 23.63 7.22 -21.13
C GLN A 89 22.27 6.70 -20.66
N SER A 90 22.27 5.93 -19.57
CA SER A 90 21.04 5.44 -18.97
C SER A 90 21.12 5.35 -17.45
N ALA A 91 19.96 5.41 -16.81
CA ALA A 91 19.79 5.17 -15.38
C ALA A 91 18.48 4.42 -15.13
N THR A 92 18.51 3.49 -14.16
CA THR A 92 17.31 2.79 -13.71
C THR A 92 16.81 3.36 -12.40
N VAL A 93 15.49 3.38 -12.23
CA VAL A 93 14.84 3.87 -11.02
C VAL A 93 13.65 2.99 -10.67
N SER A 94 13.60 2.57 -9.41
CA SER A 94 12.54 1.71 -8.88
C SER A 94 11.47 2.52 -8.15
N GLN A 95 10.39 1.86 -7.70
CA GLN A 95 9.31 2.49 -6.95
C GLN A 95 9.84 3.30 -5.75
N HIS A 96 9.54 4.60 -5.76
CA HIS A 96 10.02 5.61 -4.79
C HIS A 96 11.55 5.71 -4.68
N GLY A 97 12.28 5.12 -5.62
CA GLY A 97 13.73 5.25 -5.76
C GLY A 97 14.11 6.59 -6.34
N ASN A 98 15.37 6.99 -6.14
CA ASN A 98 15.90 8.27 -6.59
C ASN A 98 16.75 8.11 -7.86
N VAL A 99 16.62 9.08 -8.76
CA VAL A 99 17.46 9.24 -9.95
C VAL A 99 17.89 10.69 -10.07
N THR A 100 19.13 10.94 -10.51
CA THR A 100 19.64 12.29 -10.70
C THR A 100 19.68 12.63 -12.18
N LEU A 101 18.93 13.66 -12.59
CA LEU A 101 18.80 14.14 -13.97
C LEU A 101 19.20 15.62 -13.99
N SER A 102 20.13 16.01 -14.87
CA SER A 102 20.69 17.37 -14.94
C SER A 102 21.15 17.96 -13.59
N GLY A 103 21.57 17.11 -12.65
CA GLY A 103 22.00 17.52 -11.30
C GLY A 103 20.85 17.72 -10.28
N GLU A 104 19.59 17.57 -10.69
CA GLU A 104 18.42 17.54 -9.82
C GLU A 104 18.04 16.09 -9.48
N THR A 105 17.67 15.84 -8.22
CA THR A 105 17.18 14.51 -7.81
C THR A 105 15.68 14.43 -8.00
N HIS A 106 15.25 13.39 -8.70
CA HIS A 106 13.86 13.01 -8.88
C HIS A 106 13.61 11.66 -8.22
N PHE A 107 12.35 11.37 -7.90
CA PHE A 107 11.89 10.04 -7.57
C PHE A 107 10.99 9.49 -8.66
N ALA A 108 10.89 8.17 -8.72
CA ALA A 108 9.89 7.49 -9.54
C ALA A 108 8.68 7.05 -8.70
N HIS A 109 7.48 7.16 -9.26
CA HIS A 109 6.29 6.51 -8.72
C HIS A 109 5.54 5.74 -9.79
N PHE A 110 5.17 4.50 -9.48
CA PHE A 110 4.44 3.60 -10.36
C PHE A 110 3.09 3.27 -9.71
N ASN A 111 2.00 3.55 -10.44
CA ASN A 111 0.67 3.01 -10.13
C ASN A 111 0.49 1.60 -10.73
N SER A 112 1.16 1.34 -11.85
CA SER A 112 1.14 0.09 -12.62
C SER A 112 2.46 -0.09 -13.38
N GLY A 113 2.58 -1.15 -14.18
CA GLY A 113 3.72 -1.37 -15.07
C GLY A 113 3.63 -0.64 -16.42
N GLU A 114 2.72 0.32 -16.56
CA GLU A 114 2.45 1.02 -17.83
C GLU A 114 2.96 2.46 -17.81
N GLU A 115 2.91 3.10 -16.65
CA GLU A 115 3.20 4.52 -16.47
C GLU A 115 4.15 4.73 -15.29
N VAL A 116 5.07 5.67 -15.46
CA VAL A 116 5.97 6.15 -14.41
C VAL A 116 5.77 7.64 -14.21
N VAL A 117 5.66 8.04 -12.95
CA VAL A 117 5.73 9.43 -12.55
C VAL A 117 7.19 9.74 -12.24
N ILE A 118 7.76 10.77 -12.87
CA ILE A 118 9.09 11.28 -12.53
C ILE A 118 8.95 12.69 -11.97
N SER A 119 9.25 12.87 -10.68
CA SER A 119 9.00 14.15 -9.99
C SER A 119 10.10 14.50 -9.00
N SER A 120 10.36 15.78 -8.80
CA SER A 120 11.22 16.30 -7.72
C SER A 120 10.42 16.84 -6.53
N ASN A 121 9.08 16.72 -6.55
CA ASN A 121 8.23 17.16 -5.45
C ASN A 121 8.19 16.13 -4.31
N PHE A 122 9.25 16.09 -3.51
CA PHE A 122 9.35 15.14 -2.39
C PHE A 122 8.32 15.38 -1.26
N ASP A 123 7.65 16.53 -1.24
CA ASP A 123 6.59 16.79 -0.27
C ASP A 123 5.33 15.97 -0.60
N THR A 124 4.97 15.76 -1.87
CA THR A 124 3.84 14.89 -2.25
C THR A 124 4.12 13.44 -1.89
N LEU A 125 5.34 12.95 -2.15
CA LEU A 125 5.77 11.60 -1.75
C LEU A 125 5.71 11.41 -0.22
N ARG A 126 6.18 12.40 0.54
CA ARG A 126 6.15 12.33 2.01
C ARG A 126 4.71 12.32 2.55
N GLN A 127 3.83 13.12 1.95
CA GLN A 127 2.42 13.15 2.30
C GLN A 127 1.78 11.78 2.02
N TYR A 128 1.94 11.25 0.80
CA TYR A 128 1.44 9.93 0.42
C TYR A 128 1.91 8.82 1.38
N ASN A 129 3.20 8.80 1.72
CA ASN A 129 3.75 7.82 2.66
C ASN A 129 3.16 7.96 4.07
N THR A 130 2.90 9.19 4.51
CA THR A 130 2.26 9.46 5.81
C THR A 130 0.82 8.98 5.83
N GLU A 131 0.07 9.23 4.76
CA GLU A 131 -1.32 8.79 4.62
C GLU A 131 -1.41 7.26 4.54
N THR A 132 -0.50 6.63 3.80
CA THR A 132 -0.42 5.15 3.69
C THR A 132 -0.12 4.52 5.04
N ALA A 133 0.86 5.05 5.78
CA ALA A 133 1.19 4.54 7.11
C ALA A 133 0.01 4.68 8.11
N GLN A 134 -0.74 5.78 8.07
CA GLN A 134 -1.93 5.95 8.90
C GLN A 134 -3.04 4.97 8.51
N TYR A 135 -3.24 4.75 7.20
CA TYR A 135 -4.21 3.80 6.70
C TYR A 135 -3.88 2.36 7.13
N GLU A 136 -2.61 1.95 7.03
CA GLU A 136 -2.15 0.65 7.51
C GLU A 136 -2.31 0.48 9.02
N GLU A 137 -1.96 1.50 9.81
CA GLU A 137 -2.12 1.47 11.27
C GLU A 137 -3.59 1.30 11.66
N HIS A 138 -4.50 2.05 11.02
CA HIS A 138 -5.94 1.92 11.26
C HIS A 138 -6.46 0.54 10.86
N THR A 139 -6.03 0.02 9.70
CA THR A 139 -6.43 -1.30 9.21
C THR A 139 -5.92 -2.43 10.10
N ASN A 140 -4.66 -2.36 10.51
CA ASN A 140 -4.04 -3.31 11.44
C ASN A 140 -4.71 -3.29 12.81
N GLY A 141 -5.00 -2.08 13.33
CA GLY A 141 -5.74 -1.91 14.58
C GLY A 141 -7.13 -2.54 14.53
N LEU A 142 -7.88 -2.31 13.44
CA LEU A 142 -9.21 -2.91 13.25
C LEU A 142 -9.15 -4.45 13.14
N TRP A 143 -8.13 -5.00 12.47
CA TRP A 143 -7.86 -6.44 12.45
C TRP A 143 -7.58 -7.00 13.85
N GLY A 144 -6.79 -6.29 14.67
CA GLY A 144 -6.54 -6.67 16.05
C GLY A 144 -7.83 -6.73 16.89
N VAL A 145 -8.71 -5.74 16.72
CA VAL A 145 -10.00 -5.69 17.42
C VAL A 145 -10.93 -6.82 16.97
N SER A 146 -10.98 -7.15 15.67
CA SER A 146 -11.84 -8.22 15.16
C SER A 146 -11.43 -9.60 15.70
N ILE A 147 -10.11 -9.89 15.75
CA ILE A 147 -9.56 -11.12 16.32
C ILE A 147 -9.88 -11.21 17.82
N LEU A 148 -9.59 -10.14 18.58
CA LEU A 148 -9.87 -10.10 20.02
C LEU A 148 -11.36 -10.34 20.29
N THR A 149 -12.23 -9.74 19.48
CA THR A 149 -13.68 -9.89 19.60
C THR A 149 -14.10 -11.35 19.39
N GLY A 150 -13.55 -12.00 18.36
CA GLY A 150 -13.80 -13.41 18.09
C GLY A 150 -13.33 -14.34 19.22
N LEU A 151 -12.13 -14.11 19.76
CA LEU A 151 -11.59 -14.90 20.87
C LEU A 151 -12.43 -14.77 22.15
N VAL A 152 -12.82 -13.54 22.51
CA VAL A 152 -13.68 -13.29 23.67
C VAL A 152 -15.06 -13.94 23.46
N GLY A 153 -15.64 -13.83 22.26
CA GLY A 153 -16.89 -14.52 21.92
C GLY A 153 -16.80 -16.03 22.10
N MET A 154 -15.71 -16.66 21.62
CA MET A 154 -15.46 -18.09 21.79
C MET A 154 -15.33 -18.49 23.27
N LEU A 155 -14.63 -17.68 24.08
CA LEU A 155 -14.49 -17.89 25.51
C LEU A 155 -15.84 -17.80 26.24
N LEU A 156 -16.68 -16.83 25.88
CA LEU A 156 -18.03 -16.71 26.45
C LEU A 156 -18.91 -17.92 26.10
N ILE A 157 -18.83 -18.44 24.87
CA ILE A 157 -19.51 -19.68 24.49
C ILE A 157 -18.98 -20.87 25.29
N GLY A 158 -17.65 -21.02 25.38
CA GLY A 158 -17.02 -22.09 26.16
C GLY A 158 -17.47 -22.07 27.63
N THR A 159 -17.52 -20.89 28.26
CA THR A 159 -17.98 -20.76 29.65
C THR A 159 -19.48 -21.02 29.82
N ALA A 160 -20.31 -20.71 28.82
CA ALA A 160 -21.74 -21.01 28.84
C ALA A 160 -22.02 -22.53 28.78
N TYR A 161 -21.14 -23.30 28.15
CA TYR A 161 -21.24 -24.75 27.99
C TYR A 161 -20.38 -25.55 28.99
N LEU A 162 -19.67 -24.89 29.91
CA LEU A 162 -19.04 -25.59 31.03
C LEU A 162 -20.13 -26.33 31.83
N PRO A 163 -20.01 -27.66 32.03
CA PRO A 163 -21.00 -28.42 32.78
C PRO A 163 -21.05 -27.90 34.21
N SER A 164 -22.26 -27.56 34.70
CA SER A 164 -22.42 -27.12 36.08
C SER A 164 -22.14 -28.31 36.99
N ARG A 165 -20.96 -28.33 37.60
CA ARG A 165 -20.64 -29.19 38.73
C ARG A 165 -21.48 -28.74 39.93
N TYR A 166 -22.70 -29.27 39.98
CA TYR A 166 -23.38 -29.57 41.25
C TYR A 166 -22.88 -30.94 41.71
#